data_AF-A0A7C6QDJ5-F1
#
_entry.id   AF-A0A7C6QDJ5-F1
#
_cell.length_a   1.000
_cell.length_b   1.000
_cell.length_c   1.000
_cell.angle_alpha   90.00
_cell.angle_beta   90.00
_cell.angle_gamma   90.00
#
_symmetry.space_group_name_H-M   'P 1'
#
loop_
_entity.id
_entity.type
_entity.pdbx_description
1 polymer ?
#
loop_
_entity_poly.entity_id
_entity_poly.type
_entity_poly.pdbx_seq_one_letter_code
_entity_poly.pdbx_strand_id
1 'polypeptide(L)'
;MRRRYHLMTPEKAWQRYGYGVSVEFFITDYFYAGHKDIWEMCRQHISDGICQVDGLVTVEERAHVTKLFYQYVRNYIDSQGGIDKLQLLNHPDHDFAWHEDLDKLISDLKELETSYKETAQSETATTPAFLTPARQDLL
;
A
#
# COMPACT_ATOMS: atom_id res chain seq x y z
N MET A 1 -14.43 21.99 -2.56
CA MET A 1 -13.78 20.79 -1.99
C MET A 1 -14.78 19.64 -1.98
N ARG A 2 -14.41 18.46 -2.49
CA ARG A 2 -15.28 17.26 -2.48
C ARG A 2 -15.55 16.78 -1.05
N ARG A 3 -16.76 16.22 -0.81
CA ARG A 3 -17.24 15.77 0.51
C ARG A 3 -16.25 14.85 1.23
N ARG A 4 -15.57 13.97 0.49
CA ARG A 4 -14.60 13.01 1.02
C ARG A 4 -13.39 13.66 1.69
N TYR A 5 -12.93 14.83 1.22
CA TYR A 5 -11.83 15.58 1.84
C TYR A 5 -12.33 16.41 3.00
N HIS A 6 -13.54 16.97 2.89
CA HIS A 6 -14.14 17.77 3.96
C HIS A 6 -14.40 16.98 5.24
N LEU A 7 -14.75 15.69 5.13
CA LEU A 7 -14.99 14.79 6.27
C LEU A 7 -13.73 14.01 6.70
N MET A 8 -12.56 14.36 6.14
CA MET A 8 -11.31 13.67 6.43
C MET A 8 -10.75 14.17 7.77
N THR A 9 -10.28 13.24 8.60
CA THR A 9 -9.55 13.52 9.84
C THR A 9 -8.06 13.26 9.62
N PRO A 10 -7.17 13.72 10.51
CA PRO A 10 -5.75 13.37 10.47
C PRO A 10 -5.50 11.87 10.36
N GLU A 11 -6.21 11.06 11.16
CA GLU A 11 -6.08 9.60 11.18
C GLU A 11 -6.49 8.98 9.85
N LYS A 12 -7.60 9.47 9.26
CA LYS A 12 -8.05 9.00 7.93
C LYS A 12 -7.10 9.42 6.81
N ALA A 13 -6.48 10.60 6.92
CA ALA A 13 -5.47 11.04 5.97
C ALA A 13 -4.24 10.12 6.05
N TRP A 14 -3.73 9.84 7.24
CA TRP A 14 -2.62 8.92 7.44
C TRP A 14 -2.94 7.51 6.96
N GLN A 15 -4.09 6.95 7.37
CA GLN A 15 -4.49 5.60 6.95
C GLN A 15 -4.58 5.47 5.42
N ARG A 16 -4.99 6.54 4.73
CA ARG A 16 -5.19 6.51 3.28
C ARG A 16 -3.91 6.77 2.49
N TYR A 17 -3.07 7.68 2.96
CA TYR A 17 -1.91 8.15 2.20
C TYR A 17 -0.56 7.77 2.80
N GLY A 18 -0.52 7.26 4.03
CA GLY A 18 0.72 6.77 4.66
C GLY A 18 1.13 5.38 4.18
N TYR A 19 0.45 4.83 3.17
CA TYR A 19 0.77 3.57 2.51
C TYR A 19 1.04 2.36 3.45
N GLY A 20 0.47 2.39 4.65
CA GLY A 20 0.62 1.32 5.65
C GLY A 20 1.95 1.31 6.40
N VAL A 21 2.85 2.27 6.18
CA VAL A 21 4.12 2.35 6.92
C VAL A 21 3.95 3.01 8.28
N SER A 22 4.94 2.83 9.17
CA SER A 22 4.99 3.57 10.43
C SER A 22 5.39 5.03 10.23
N VAL A 23 5.09 5.88 11.21
CA VAL A 23 5.50 7.30 11.17
C VAL A 23 7.02 7.41 11.22
N GLU A 24 7.70 6.57 12.01
CA GLU A 24 9.16 6.57 12.06
C GLU A 24 9.78 6.14 10.74
N PHE A 25 9.21 5.14 10.06
CA PHE A 25 9.66 4.73 8.74
C PHE A 25 9.52 5.88 7.74
N PHE A 26 8.33 6.49 7.68
CA PHE A 26 8.07 7.66 6.84
C PHE A 26 9.08 8.79 7.09
N ILE A 27 9.33 9.16 8.35
CA ILE A 27 10.29 10.20 8.68
C ILE A 27 11.70 9.79 8.28
N THR A 28 12.06 8.52 8.47
CA THR A 28 13.38 7.99 8.14
C THR A 28 13.67 8.09 6.64
N ASP A 29 12.73 7.66 5.80
CA ASP A 29 12.85 7.69 4.34
C ASP A 29 13.16 9.11 3.83
N TYR A 30 12.36 10.09 4.28
CA TYR A 30 12.59 11.48 3.91
C TYR A 30 13.85 12.08 4.54
N PHE A 31 14.22 11.67 5.75
CA PHE A 31 15.44 12.14 6.42
C PHE A 31 16.70 11.72 5.65
N TYR A 32 16.78 10.46 5.19
CA TYR A 32 17.88 10.01 4.35
C TYR A 32 17.87 10.64 2.95
N ALA A 33 16.70 10.99 2.42
CA ALA A 33 16.58 11.81 1.22
C ALA A 33 17.00 13.28 1.42
N GLY A 34 17.42 13.68 2.64
CA GLY A 34 17.97 15.01 2.95
C GLY A 34 16.94 16.03 3.43
N HIS A 35 15.69 15.63 3.66
CA HIS A 35 14.67 16.51 4.22
C HIS A 35 14.78 16.57 5.75
N LYS A 36 14.66 17.77 6.32
CA LYS A 36 14.71 17.98 7.78
C LYS A 36 13.44 18.60 8.36
N ASP A 37 12.62 19.18 7.50
CA ASP A 37 11.39 19.85 7.88
C ASP A 37 10.19 18.92 7.66
N ILE A 38 9.48 18.56 8.74
CA ILE A 38 8.36 17.62 8.72
C ILE A 38 7.22 18.12 7.82
N TRP A 39 7.01 19.44 7.75
CA TRP A 39 5.98 20.00 6.88
C TRP A 39 6.32 19.75 5.41
N GLU A 40 7.57 19.98 5.01
CA GLU A 40 7.99 19.71 3.63
C GLU A 40 7.99 18.23 3.27
N MET A 41 8.32 17.34 4.21
CA MET A 41 8.14 15.89 4.01
C MET A 41 6.68 15.57 3.69
N CYS A 42 5.75 16.05 4.52
CA CYS A 42 4.32 15.81 4.33
C CYS A 42 3.79 16.44 3.03
N ARG A 43 4.24 17.66 2.71
CA ARG A 43 3.83 18.38 1.50
C ARG A 43 4.29 17.65 0.24
N GLN A 44 5.55 17.23 0.19
CA GLN A 44 6.09 16.49 -0.94
C GLN A 44 5.37 15.15 -1.10
N HIS A 45 5.25 14.38 -0.01
CA HIS A 45 4.58 13.09 0.00
C HIS A 45 3.14 13.14 -0.55
N ILE A 46 2.33 14.05 -0.03
CA ILE A 46 0.95 14.22 -0.51
C ILE A 46 0.91 14.74 -1.94
N SER A 47 1.85 15.62 -2.32
CA SER A 47 1.92 16.14 -3.69
C SER A 47 2.18 15.04 -4.72
N ASP A 48 2.99 14.06 -4.37
CA ASP A 48 3.37 12.96 -5.26
C ASP A 48 2.33 11.85 -5.27
N GLY A 49 1.75 11.54 -4.10
CA GLY A 49 0.88 10.38 -3.91
C GLY A 49 -0.61 10.61 -4.14
N ILE A 50 -1.15 11.81 -3.84
CA ILE A 50 -2.60 12.01 -3.79
C ILE A 50 -3.29 11.75 -5.14
N CYS A 51 -2.62 12.12 -6.23
CA CYS A 51 -3.17 11.93 -7.57
C CYS A 51 -3.16 10.45 -8.00
N GLN A 52 -2.24 9.65 -7.46
CA GLN A 52 -2.18 8.22 -7.73
C GLN A 52 -3.35 7.48 -7.06
N VAL A 53 -3.76 7.94 -5.88
CA VAL A 53 -4.83 7.32 -5.09
C VAL A 53 -6.22 7.80 -5.50
N ASP A 54 -6.37 9.09 -5.81
CA ASP A 54 -7.67 9.73 -5.99
C ASP A 54 -7.90 10.37 -7.37
N GLY A 55 -6.93 10.24 -8.29
CA GLY A 55 -6.94 10.94 -9.56
C GLY A 55 -6.74 12.45 -9.39
N LEU A 56 -7.21 13.25 -10.36
CA LEU A 56 -7.05 14.70 -10.29
C LEU A 56 -7.69 15.28 -9.01
N VAL A 57 -6.93 16.11 -8.31
CA VAL A 57 -7.35 16.85 -7.12
C VAL A 57 -7.08 18.34 -7.27
N THR A 58 -7.90 19.18 -6.65
CA THR A 58 -7.63 20.63 -6.65
C THR A 58 -6.46 20.98 -5.74
N VAL A 59 -5.91 22.18 -5.91
CA VAL A 59 -4.84 22.70 -5.05
C VAL A 59 -5.31 22.79 -3.59
N GLU A 60 -6.55 23.24 -3.37
CA GLU A 60 -7.14 23.35 -2.03
C GLU A 60 -7.36 21.98 -1.38
N GLU A 61 -7.76 20.98 -2.16
CA GLU A 61 -7.91 19.59 -1.69
C GLU A 61 -6.56 19.02 -1.24
N ARG A 62 -5.53 19.18 -2.08
CA ARG A 62 -4.16 18.75 -1.75
C ARG A 62 -3.63 19.46 -0.51
N ALA A 63 -3.79 20.77 -0.42
CA ALA A 63 -3.34 21.56 0.73
C ALA A 63 -4.06 21.14 2.02
N HIS A 64 -5.36 20.85 1.94
CA HIS A 64 -6.14 20.38 3.08
C HIS A 64 -5.67 19.01 3.57
N VAL A 65 -5.49 18.05 2.66
CA VAL A 65 -4.96 16.72 3.00
C VAL A 65 -3.56 16.84 3.58
N THR A 66 -2.69 17.66 2.99
CA THR A 66 -1.33 17.91 3.52
C THR A 66 -1.38 18.38 4.97
N LYS A 67 -2.27 19.32 5.30
CA LYS A 67 -2.43 19.81 6.66
C LYS A 67 -2.89 18.72 7.64
N LEU A 68 -3.89 17.91 7.25
CA LEU A 68 -4.38 16.81 8.07
C LEU A 68 -3.29 15.74 8.28
N PHE A 69 -2.56 15.41 7.22
CA PHE A 69 -1.46 14.44 7.27
C PHE A 69 -0.33 14.92 8.18
N TYR A 70 0.10 16.17 8.02
CA TYR A 70 1.08 16.81 8.92
C TYR A 70 0.62 16.83 10.37
N GLN A 71 -0.67 17.14 10.63
CA GLN A 71 -1.22 17.11 11.98
C GLN A 71 -1.12 15.72 12.61
N TYR A 72 -1.41 14.66 11.85
CA TYR A 72 -1.25 13.28 12.35
C TYR A 72 0.21 13.00 12.73
N VAL A 73 1.14 13.30 11.83
CA VAL A 73 2.58 13.08 12.06
C VAL A 73 3.06 13.87 13.28
N ARG A 74 2.68 15.15 13.43
CA ARG A 74 3.07 15.95 14.60
C ARG A 74 2.46 15.43 15.89
N ASN A 75 1.18 15.07 15.89
CA ASN A 75 0.54 14.49 17.07
C ASN A 75 1.23 13.20 17.49
N TYR A 76 1.64 12.37 16.52
CA TYR A 76 2.42 11.17 16.78
C TYR A 76 3.77 11.51 17.43
N ILE A 77 4.55 12.42 16.84
CA ILE A 77 5.84 12.88 17.39
C ILE A 77 5.70 13.39 18.83
N ASP A 78 4.71 14.24 19.06
CA ASP A 78 4.46 14.82 20.37
C ASP A 78 4.03 13.74 21.38
N SER A 79 3.27 12.72 20.94
CA SER A 79 2.90 11.57 21.78
C SER A 79 4.08 10.68 22.20
N GLN A 80 5.14 10.64 21.37
CA GLN A 80 6.40 9.97 21.70
C GLN A 80 7.33 10.82 22.57
N GLY A 81 6.95 12.08 22.86
CA GLY A 81 7.75 13.00 23.68
C GLY A 81 8.76 13.82 22.88
N GLY A 82 8.65 13.88 21.55
CA GLY A 82 9.52 14.68 20.67
C GLY A 82 10.20 13.85 19.58
N ILE A 83 10.74 14.55 18.57
CA ILE A 83 11.39 13.91 17.41
C ILE A 83 12.66 13.14 17.78
N ASP A 84 13.35 13.55 18.85
CA ASP A 84 14.54 12.91 19.39
C ASP A 84 14.26 11.58 20.10
N LYS A 85 12.97 11.28 20.36
CA LYS A 85 12.53 10.03 20.98
C LYS A 85 12.09 8.97 19.99
N LEU A 86 11.99 9.34 18.71
CA LEU A 86 11.60 8.41 17.66
C LEU A 86 12.69 7.36 17.43
N GLN A 87 12.25 6.13 17.22
CA GLN A 87 13.13 5.05 16.78
C GLN A 87 13.23 5.09 15.26
N LEU A 88 14.02 6.02 14.73
CA LEU A 88 14.29 6.11 13.29
C LEU A 88 15.17 4.92 12.87
N LEU A 89 14.88 4.35 11.69
CA LEU A 89 15.67 3.24 11.19
C LEU A 89 17.07 3.70 10.79
N ASN A 90 18.05 2.84 11.01
CA ASN A 90 19.39 3.05 10.49
C ASN A 90 19.37 2.81 8.96
N HIS A 91 20.22 3.48 8.19
CA HIS A 91 20.23 3.34 6.72
C HIS A 91 20.30 1.88 6.22
N PRO A 92 21.09 0.98 6.83
CA PRO A 92 21.07 -0.43 6.43
C PRO A 92 19.70 -1.07 6.67
N ASP A 93 19.11 -0.87 7.85
CA ASP A 93 17.81 -1.45 8.23
C ASP A 93 16.66 -0.89 7.37
N HIS A 94 16.80 0.35 6.89
CA HIS A 94 15.88 0.96 5.94
C HIS A 94 15.91 0.27 4.56
N ASP A 95 17.11 -0.01 4.03
CA ASP A 95 17.25 -0.73 2.74
C ASP A 95 16.75 -2.18 2.87
N PHE A 96 17.01 -2.85 4.01
CA PHE A 96 16.54 -4.21 4.25
C PHE A 96 15.02 -4.33 4.39
N ALA A 97 14.34 -3.35 5.01
CA ALA A 97 12.89 -3.39 5.20
C ALA A 97 12.13 -3.47 3.86
N TRP A 98 12.60 -2.75 2.83
CA TRP A 98 12.02 -2.87 1.48
C TRP A 98 12.27 -4.24 0.84
N HIS A 99 13.39 -4.91 1.16
CA HIS A 99 13.73 -6.21 0.61
C HIS A 99 12.93 -7.35 1.23
N GLU A 100 12.67 -7.34 2.54
CA GLU A 100 11.89 -8.39 3.21
C GLU A 100 10.44 -8.47 2.71
N ASP A 101 9.79 -7.31 2.51
CA ASP A 101 8.43 -7.26 1.97
C ASP A 101 8.35 -7.80 0.54
N LEU A 102 9.40 -7.55 -0.27
CA LEU A 102 9.50 -8.08 -1.63
C LEU A 102 9.76 -9.58 -1.65
N ASP A 103 10.63 -10.08 -0.77
CA ASP A 103 10.94 -11.51 -0.68
C ASP A 103 9.71 -12.32 -0.23
N LYS A 104 8.95 -11.79 0.73
CA LYS A 104 7.67 -12.37 1.14
C LYS A 104 6.68 -12.39 -0.02
N LEU A 105 6.52 -11.27 -0.74
CA LEU A 105 5.63 -11.20 -1.91
C LEU A 105 6.02 -12.21 -2.99
N ILE A 106 7.33 -12.36 -3.26
CA ILE A 106 7.86 -13.35 -4.20
C ILE A 106 7.56 -14.77 -3.73
N SER A 107 7.68 -15.05 -2.43
CA SER A 107 7.33 -16.35 -1.86
C SER A 107 5.84 -16.65 -2.02
N ASP A 108 4.97 -15.71 -1.62
CA ASP A 108 3.52 -15.83 -1.73
C ASP A 108 3.09 -16.07 -3.19
N LEU A 109 3.70 -15.37 -4.16
CA LEU A 109 3.45 -15.55 -5.59
C LEU A 109 3.85 -16.94 -6.10
N LYS A 110 5.00 -17.48 -5.64
CA LYS A 110 5.46 -18.82 -6.02
C LYS A 110 4.55 -19.92 -5.47
N GLU A 111 4.07 -19.77 -4.24
CA GLU A 111 3.11 -20.70 -3.64
C GLU A 111 1.79 -20.69 -4.43
N LEU A 112 1.32 -19.50 -4.81
CA LEU A 112 0.09 -19.35 -5.59
C LEU A 112 0.23 -19.94 -7.00
N GLU A 113 1.37 -19.72 -7.68
CA GLU A 113 1.67 -20.35 -8.98
C GLU A 113 1.68 -21.88 -8.89
N THR A 114 2.25 -22.42 -7.81
CA THR A 114 2.32 -23.87 -7.58
C THR A 114 0.92 -24.47 -7.40
N SER A 115 0.08 -23.83 -6.56
CA SER A 115 -1.32 -24.23 -6.35
C SER A 115 -2.15 -24.20 -7.64
N TYR A 116 -1.94 -23.18 -8.49
CA TYR A 116 -2.60 -23.08 -9.80
C TYR A 116 -2.18 -24.19 -10.77
N LYS A 117 -0.91 -24.59 -10.77
CA LYS A 117 -0.42 -25.67 -11.64
C LYS A 117 -0.97 -27.03 -11.21
N GLU A 118 -1.07 -27.28 -9.91
CA GLU A 118 -1.63 -28.52 -9.36
C GLU A 118 -3.12 -28.67 -9.67
N THR A 119 -3.89 -27.59 -9.55
CA THR A 119 -5.33 -27.58 -9.88
C THR A 119 -5.58 -27.71 -11.39
N ALA A 120 -4.80 -27.04 -12.24
CA ALA A 120 -4.92 -27.16 -13.70
C ALA A 120 -4.57 -28.57 -14.23
N GLN A 121 -3.63 -29.29 -13.60
CA GLN A 121 -3.30 -30.67 -13.97
C GLN A 121 -4.40 -31.67 -13.55
N SER A 122 -5.08 -31.42 -12.42
CA SER A 122 -6.21 -32.23 -11.94
C SER A 122 -7.42 -32.20 -12.89
N GLU A 123 -7.67 -31.08 -13.58
CA GLU A 123 -8.84 -30.95 -14.47
C GLU A 123 -8.63 -31.65 -15.83
N THR A 124 -7.39 -31.78 -16.30
CA THR A 124 -7.09 -32.48 -17.57
C THR A 124 -7.17 -34.01 -17.48
N ALA A 125 -7.30 -34.58 -16.28
CA ALA A 125 -7.34 -36.04 -16.06
C ALA A 125 -8.73 -36.68 -16.20
N THR A 126 -9.81 -35.89 -16.42
CA THR A 126 -11.17 -36.43 -16.52
C THR A 126 -11.80 -36.15 -17.89
N THR A 127 -11.25 -36.74 -18.95
CA THR A 127 -12.01 -36.95 -20.19
C THR A 127 -12.67 -38.32 -20.12
N PRO A 128 -13.99 -38.44 -19.89
CA PRO A 128 -14.64 -39.74 -20.00
C PRO A 128 -14.65 -40.17 -21.47
N ALA A 129 -14.05 -41.33 -21.73
CA ALA A 129 -14.32 -42.11 -22.92
C ALA A 129 -15.80 -42.54 -22.93
N PHE A 130 -16.33 -42.84 -24.12
CA PHE A 130 -17.73 -43.18 -24.47
C PHE A 130 -18.60 -41.93 -24.73
N LEU A 131 -19.12 -41.72 -25.94
CA LEU A 131 -20.16 -42.55 -26.56
C LEU A 131 -20.06 -42.62 -28.10
N THR A 132 -20.02 -43.83 -28.63
CA THR A 132 -20.35 -44.19 -30.03
C THR A 132 -21.89 -44.18 -30.20
N PRO A 133 -22.47 -43.82 -31.36
CA PRO A 133 -23.89 -43.51 -31.47
C PRO A 133 -24.75 -44.78 -31.62
N ALA A 134 -25.87 -44.85 -30.88
CA ALA A 134 -26.86 -45.91 -31.03
C ALA A 134 -28.23 -45.33 -31.42
N ARG A 135 -28.66 -45.72 -32.63
CA ARG A 135 -30.03 -45.90 -33.16
C ARG A 135 -31.17 -45.07 -32.54
N GLN A 136 -31.73 -44.17 -33.36
CA GLN A 136 -33.14 -43.81 -33.30
C GLN A 136 -33.92 -44.77 -34.20
N ASP A 137 -34.75 -45.61 -33.61
CA ASP A 137 -35.87 -46.25 -34.28
C ASP A 137 -37.17 -45.83 -33.58
N LEU A 138 -38.13 -45.38 -34.40
CA LEU A 138 -39.59 -45.29 -34.20
C LEU A 138 -40.17 -44.06 -33.49
N LEU A 139 -40.68 -43.11 -34.30
CA LEU A 139 -42.11 -43.05 -34.64
C LEU A 139 -42.30 -42.58 -36.09
#